data_AF-A0A937Z9V4-F1
#
_entry.id   AF-A0A937Z9V4-F1
#
_cell.length_a   1.000
_cell.length_b   1.000
_cell.length_c   1.000
_cell.angle_alpha   90.00
_cell.angle_beta   90.00
_cell.angle_gamma   90.00
#
_symmetry.space_group_name_H-M   'P 1'
#
loop_
_entity.id
_entity.type
_entity.pdbx_description
1 polymer ?
#
loop_
_entity_poly.entity_id
_entity_poly.type
_entity_poly.pdbx_seq_one_letter_code
_entity_poly.pdbx_strand_id
1 'polypeptide(L)'
;ADFDRVVDYVATGGYALRAYERYAKLRPIADGSLRLSHPRLAQAYRLNAGTIVEEDMLKVRLASVKRRLGRRLVVGDRVLGEMEEWFLSQLVPGDTFLFSGEVLRFEGLDEFGALATRSSAREPMIPSYAGGKFPLSTYLAERVRAMLADRSSWASLPAQVRDWLTLQRFKSVLPRANEMLVETFPQAGRHYLVAYPFEGRLAHQTLGMLLTRRLERWGLQPMGFVASEYALVVWMVRDLSLAIASDRLDLARLFEEDMLGDDLDAWLASSSLMKRTFRNAAIIAGLIERRSPGKEKTARQMTVNTDLIYDVLRSHEPDHILLRAAWEDAADGLIDIHRLGGLLRRIRGAIVHRALAMVSPLAVPVLLEIGRESIYGEADDALLAEAAGELADEAMRLV
;
A
#
# COMPACT_ATOMS: atom_id res chain seq x y z
N ALA A 1 -4.89 27.24 -17.32
CA ALA A 1 -5.91 26.41 -16.65
C ALA A 1 -5.47 26.07 -15.22
N ASP A 2 -4.53 25.15 -15.00
CA ASP A 2 -4.11 24.78 -13.63
C ASP A 2 -3.38 25.92 -12.91
N PHE A 3 -2.53 26.67 -13.62
CA PHE A 3 -1.92 27.89 -13.08
C PHE A 3 -2.96 28.88 -12.55
N ASP A 4 -4.01 29.15 -13.32
CA ASP A 4 -5.07 30.10 -12.95
C ASP A 4 -5.86 29.60 -11.73
N ARG A 5 -6.09 28.28 -11.63
CA ARG A 5 -6.72 27.66 -10.45
C ARG A 5 -5.86 27.77 -9.20
N VAL A 6 -4.54 27.62 -9.30
CA VAL A 6 -3.61 27.85 -8.18
C VAL A 6 -3.67 29.31 -7.76
N VAL A 7 -3.65 30.24 -8.72
CA VAL A 7 -3.75 31.67 -8.45
C VAL A 7 -5.07 32.02 -7.77
N ASP A 8 -6.21 31.49 -8.25
CA ASP A 8 -7.53 31.70 -7.64
C ASP A 8 -7.60 31.10 -6.22
N TYR A 9 -7.03 29.91 -6.01
CA TYR A 9 -6.91 29.30 -4.69
C TYR A 9 -6.10 30.19 -3.73
N VAL A 10 -4.96 30.74 -4.16
CA VAL A 10 -4.15 31.62 -3.28
C VAL A 10 -4.84 32.98 -3.06
N ALA A 11 -5.60 33.47 -4.03
CA ALA A 11 -6.30 34.75 -3.95
C ALA A 11 -7.60 34.69 -3.11
N THR A 12 -8.33 33.57 -3.17
CA THR A 12 -9.66 33.46 -2.55
C THR A 12 -9.84 32.26 -1.63
N GLY A 13 -8.92 31.31 -1.63
CA GLY A 13 -9.07 30.01 -0.95
C GLY A 13 -9.80 28.95 -1.79
N GLY A 14 -10.27 29.28 -2.99
CA GLY A 14 -11.14 28.40 -3.80
C GLY A 14 -12.63 28.65 -3.53
N TYR A 15 -13.52 27.94 -4.23
CA TYR A 15 -14.97 28.18 -4.14
C TYR A 15 -15.50 27.94 -2.71
N ALA A 16 -15.08 26.83 -2.07
CA ALA A 16 -15.56 26.46 -0.74
C ALA A 16 -15.01 27.35 0.40
N LEU A 17 -13.86 28.01 0.22
CA LEU A 17 -13.20 28.79 1.27
C LEU A 17 -13.30 30.31 1.07
N ARG A 18 -13.89 30.76 -0.03
CA ARG A 18 -14.05 32.18 -0.42
C ARG A 18 -14.69 33.07 0.65
N ALA A 19 -15.56 32.51 1.48
CA ALA A 19 -16.23 33.23 2.56
C ALA A 19 -15.29 33.61 3.73
N TYR A 20 -14.10 33.01 3.80
CA TYR A 20 -13.17 33.20 4.91
C TYR A 20 -11.94 34.01 4.47
N GLU A 21 -11.92 35.30 4.84
CA GLU A 21 -10.82 36.23 4.48
C GLU A 21 -9.42 35.73 4.88
N ARG A 22 -9.32 34.84 5.88
CA ARG A 22 -8.05 34.27 6.34
C ARG A 22 -7.33 33.44 5.26
N TYR A 23 -8.04 32.91 4.27
CA TYR A 23 -7.46 32.11 3.18
C TYR A 23 -7.11 32.92 1.93
N ALA A 24 -7.58 34.17 1.84
CA ALA A 24 -7.24 35.11 0.76
C ALA A 24 -5.85 35.71 0.98
N LYS A 25 -4.80 35.03 0.50
CA LYS A 25 -3.40 35.45 0.70
C LYS A 25 -2.97 36.53 -0.29
N LEU A 26 -3.53 36.50 -1.50
CA LEU A 26 -3.29 37.51 -2.54
C LEU A 26 -4.57 38.31 -2.80
N ARG A 27 -4.40 39.58 -3.18
CA ARG A 27 -5.51 40.44 -3.63
C ARG A 27 -5.10 41.15 -4.93
N PRO A 28 -6.01 41.27 -5.90
CA PRO A 28 -5.76 42.05 -7.10
C PRO A 28 -5.60 43.54 -6.74
N ILE A 29 -4.75 44.22 -7.49
CA ILE A 29 -4.64 45.68 -7.51
C ILE A 29 -5.16 46.24 -8.84
N ALA A 30 -5.32 47.56 -8.90
CA ALA A 30 -6.03 48.24 -9.99
C ALA A 30 -5.42 48.01 -11.39
N ASP A 31 -4.14 47.64 -11.47
CA ASP A 31 -3.43 47.32 -12.72
C ASP A 31 -3.56 45.85 -13.14
N GLY A 32 -4.31 45.03 -12.39
CA GLY A 32 -4.50 43.61 -12.65
C GLY A 32 -3.43 42.70 -12.04
N SER A 33 -2.38 43.24 -11.42
CA SER A 33 -1.37 42.45 -10.71
C SER A 33 -1.84 42.03 -9.30
N LEU A 34 -1.15 41.09 -8.67
CA LEU A 34 -1.50 40.53 -7.36
C LEU A 34 -0.50 40.98 -6.30
N ARG A 35 -1.00 41.36 -5.13
CA ARG A 35 -0.18 41.66 -3.94
C ARG A 35 -0.61 40.82 -2.74
N LEU A 36 0.28 40.68 -1.75
CA LEU A 36 -0.08 40.08 -0.46
C LEU A 36 -1.21 40.87 0.21
N SER A 37 -2.19 40.16 0.76
CA SER A 37 -3.29 40.77 1.50
C SER A 37 -2.85 41.39 2.83
N HIS A 38 -1.78 40.87 3.44
CA HIS A 38 -1.20 41.40 4.67
C HIS A 38 0.31 41.10 4.79
N PRO A 39 1.16 42.04 5.25
CA PRO A 39 2.61 41.83 5.38
C PRO A 39 3.02 40.61 6.23
N ARG A 40 2.26 40.31 7.30
CA ARG A 40 2.45 39.12 8.17
C ARG A 40 2.56 37.80 7.39
N LEU A 41 1.89 37.69 6.24
CA LEU A 41 1.89 36.48 5.41
C LEU A 41 3.28 36.18 4.83
N ALA A 42 4.08 37.21 4.57
CA ALA A 42 5.46 37.01 4.10
C ALA A 42 6.32 36.33 5.18
N GLN A 43 6.14 36.70 6.45
CA GLN A 43 6.84 36.06 7.57
C GLN A 43 6.33 34.63 7.81
N ALA A 44 5.01 34.42 7.79
CA ALA A 44 4.42 33.10 7.94
C ALA A 44 4.86 32.14 6.83
N TYR A 45 4.91 32.60 5.58
CA TYR A 45 5.43 31.82 4.45
C TYR A 45 6.89 31.43 4.67
N ARG A 46 7.77 32.37 5.04
CA ARG A 46 9.18 32.08 5.31
C ARG A 46 9.40 31.05 6.41
N LEU A 47 8.54 31.02 7.43
CA LEU A 47 8.64 30.06 8.53
C LEU A 47 8.17 28.65 8.17
N ASN A 48 7.34 28.52 7.13
CA ASN A 48 6.71 27.26 6.71
C ASN A 48 7.14 26.81 5.30
N ALA A 49 8.01 27.57 4.63
CA ALA A 49 8.46 27.25 3.28
C ALA A 49 9.28 25.96 3.28
N GLY A 50 8.89 25.04 2.42
CA GLY A 50 9.54 23.74 2.25
C GLY A 50 8.56 22.72 1.68
N THR A 51 9.09 21.67 1.05
CA THR A 51 8.31 20.55 0.51
C THR A 51 8.52 19.26 1.31
N ILE A 52 9.50 19.23 2.21
CA ILE A 52 9.80 18.08 3.06
C ILE A 52 8.85 18.11 4.26
N VAL A 53 8.00 17.09 4.35
CA VAL A 53 7.17 16.81 5.52
C VAL A 53 7.78 15.59 6.22
N GLU A 54 8.10 15.71 7.50
CA GLU A 54 8.60 14.58 8.30
C GLU A 54 7.51 13.51 8.40
N GLU A 55 7.90 12.23 8.45
CA GLU A 55 6.94 11.16 8.68
C GLU A 55 6.47 11.18 10.14
N ASP A 56 5.17 11.41 10.32
CA ASP A 56 4.55 11.43 11.64
C ASP A 56 4.48 10.00 12.21
N MET A 57 4.84 9.85 13.48
CA MET A 57 4.70 8.62 14.25
C MET A 57 3.38 8.65 15.02
N LEU A 58 2.58 7.60 14.93
CA LEU A 58 1.38 7.43 15.73
C LEU A 58 1.61 6.47 16.90
N LYS A 59 1.02 6.79 18.04
CA LYS A 59 1.00 5.89 19.19
C LYS A 59 0.12 4.68 18.90
N VAL A 60 0.64 3.48 19.06
CA VAL A 60 -0.16 2.25 19.07
C VAL A 60 -0.68 2.05 20.48
N ARG A 61 -2.00 1.94 20.62
CA ARG A 61 -2.70 1.87 21.90
C ARG A 61 -3.55 0.62 21.97
N LEU A 62 -3.33 -0.16 23.02
CA LEU A 62 -4.16 -1.31 23.31
C LEU A 62 -5.57 -0.84 23.65
N ALA A 63 -6.55 -1.36 22.94
CA ALA A 63 -7.95 -1.00 23.08
C ALA A 63 -8.76 -2.12 23.73
N SER A 64 -9.78 -1.71 24.47
CA SER A 64 -10.82 -2.61 24.99
C SER A 64 -12.11 -2.42 24.20
N VAL A 65 -12.69 -3.53 23.73
CA VAL A 65 -14.01 -3.51 23.05
C VAL A 65 -15.09 -3.71 24.10
N LYS A 66 -15.94 -2.70 24.31
CA LYS A 66 -17.10 -2.75 25.20
C LYS A 66 -18.38 -2.68 24.37
N ARG A 67 -19.44 -3.36 24.81
CA ARG A 67 -20.80 -3.16 24.26
C ARG A 67 -21.59 -2.26 25.18
N ARG A 68 -22.08 -1.13 24.67
CA ARG A 68 -22.96 -0.22 25.42
C ARG A 68 -24.17 0.11 24.54
N LEU A 69 -25.38 -0.15 25.05
CA LEU A 69 -26.65 0.12 24.33
C LEU A 69 -26.66 -0.49 22.91
N GLY A 70 -26.18 -1.73 22.75
CA GLY A 70 -26.12 -2.43 21.45
C GLY A 70 -25.03 -1.94 20.48
N ARG A 71 -24.32 -0.85 20.79
CA ARG A 71 -23.21 -0.33 19.97
C ARG A 71 -21.85 -0.87 20.46
N ARG A 72 -20.99 -1.24 19.51
CA ARG A 72 -19.58 -1.61 19.75
C ARG A 72 -18.80 -0.32 20.00
N LEU A 73 -18.22 -0.20 21.19
CA LEU A 73 -17.37 0.93 21.58
C LEU A 73 -15.95 0.41 21.75
N VAL A 74 -15.00 1.01 21.05
CA VAL A 74 -13.58 0.73 21.18
C VAL A 74 -12.96 1.86 21.99
N VAL A 75 -12.33 1.53 23.12
CA VAL A 75 -11.71 2.53 24.00
C VAL A 75 -10.24 2.21 24.14
N GLY A 76 -9.38 3.14 23.72
CA GLY A 76 -7.94 3.04 23.93
C GLY A 76 -7.56 3.17 25.39
N ASP A 77 -6.73 2.24 25.85
CA ASP A 77 -6.23 2.16 27.20
C ASP A 77 -4.71 2.46 27.18
N ARG A 78 -3.88 1.43 27.30
CA ARG A 78 -2.42 1.50 27.41
C ARG A 78 -1.75 1.80 26.06
N VAL A 79 -0.82 2.75 26.05
CA VAL A 79 0.11 2.97 24.91
C VAL A 79 1.16 1.86 24.92
N LEU A 80 1.33 1.18 23.79
CA LEU A 80 2.32 0.12 23.59
C LEU A 80 3.63 0.68 23.01
N GLY A 81 3.56 1.73 22.20
CA GLY A 81 4.71 2.38 21.57
C GLY A 81 4.27 3.29 20.43
N GLU A 82 5.20 3.63 19.53
CA GLU A 82 4.94 4.47 18.36
C GLU A 82 5.34 3.74 17.08
N MET A 83 4.58 3.95 16.01
CA MET A 83 4.79 3.34 14.70
C MET A 83 4.52 4.37 13.62
N GLU A 84 5.21 4.26 12.48
CA GLU A 84 5.03 5.19 11.36
C GLU A 84 3.55 5.24 10.95
N GLU A 85 2.99 6.45 10.87
CA GLU A 85 1.59 6.68 10.53
C GLU A 85 1.22 6.05 9.19
N TRP A 86 2.19 5.96 8.27
CA TRP A 86 1.99 5.42 6.94
C TRP A 86 1.50 3.98 6.99
N PHE A 87 2.10 3.14 7.82
CA PHE A 87 1.78 1.73 7.89
C PHE A 87 0.40 1.53 8.52
N LEU A 88 0.15 2.23 9.63
CA LEU A 88 -1.13 2.21 10.33
C LEU A 88 -2.29 2.71 9.46
N SER A 89 -2.02 3.65 8.55
CA SER A 89 -3.03 4.27 7.70
C SER A 89 -3.50 3.42 6.53
N GLN A 90 -2.74 2.38 6.19
CA GLN A 90 -3.11 1.41 5.14
C GLN A 90 -4.05 0.32 5.66
N LEU A 91 -4.12 0.15 6.99
CA LEU A 91 -4.93 -0.87 7.65
C LEU A 91 -6.41 -0.50 7.67
N VAL A 92 -7.26 -1.50 7.50
CA VAL A 92 -8.71 -1.42 7.67
C VAL A 92 -9.09 -2.06 9.02
N PRO A 93 -10.11 -1.56 9.74
CA PRO A 93 -10.55 -2.18 10.98
C PRO A 93 -10.85 -3.68 10.80
N GLY A 94 -10.10 -4.53 11.50
CA GLY A 94 -10.13 -5.98 11.31
C GLY A 94 -8.78 -6.58 10.97
N ASP A 95 -7.92 -5.82 10.28
CA ASP A 95 -6.58 -6.26 9.90
C ASP A 95 -5.73 -6.54 11.13
N THR A 96 -4.84 -7.51 11.03
CA THR A 96 -3.90 -7.84 12.10
C THR A 96 -2.50 -7.44 11.71
N PHE A 97 -1.74 -6.88 12.65
CA PHE A 97 -0.37 -6.44 12.44
C PHE A 97 0.50 -6.76 13.65
N LEU A 98 1.81 -6.89 13.43
CA LEU A 98 2.77 -7.18 14.48
C LEU A 98 3.35 -5.88 15.04
N PHE A 99 3.30 -5.72 16.36
CA PHE A 99 3.87 -4.56 17.00
C PHE A 99 4.44 -4.91 18.38
N SER A 100 5.73 -4.59 18.60
CA SER A 100 6.42 -4.81 19.88
C SER A 100 6.33 -6.26 20.41
N GLY A 101 6.33 -7.27 19.53
CA GLY A 101 6.20 -8.67 19.97
C GLY A 101 4.78 -9.14 20.23
N GLU A 102 3.76 -8.33 19.93
CA GLU A 102 2.35 -8.73 20.05
C GLU A 102 1.65 -8.68 18.69
N VAL A 103 0.80 -9.68 18.43
CA VAL A 103 -0.14 -9.66 17.29
C VAL A 103 -1.35 -8.84 17.70
N LEU A 104 -1.55 -7.72 17.03
CA LEU A 104 -2.62 -6.78 17.32
C LEU A 104 -3.63 -6.75 16.17
N ARG A 105 -4.92 -6.71 16.48
CA ARG A 105 -5.99 -6.44 15.53
C ARG A 105 -6.27 -4.95 15.54
N PHE A 106 -6.12 -4.30 14.39
CA PHE A 106 -6.44 -2.91 14.19
C PHE A 106 -7.95 -2.68 14.33
N GLU A 107 -8.32 -1.73 15.19
CA GLU A 107 -9.72 -1.35 15.43
C GLU A 107 -10.08 0.01 14.83
N GLY A 108 -9.06 0.77 14.41
CA GLY A 108 -9.20 2.09 13.81
C GLY A 108 -8.21 3.09 14.40
N LEU A 109 -8.22 4.30 13.85
CA LEU A 109 -7.48 5.44 14.40
C LEU A 109 -8.41 6.28 15.27
N ASP A 110 -7.88 6.75 16.40
CA ASP A 110 -8.51 7.79 17.22
C ASP A 110 -7.59 9.00 17.41
N GLU A 111 -8.07 9.96 18.18
CA GLU A 111 -7.39 11.23 18.46
C GLU A 111 -6.06 11.10 19.24
N PHE A 112 -5.71 9.90 19.70
CA PHE A 112 -4.51 9.60 20.47
C PHE A 112 -3.62 8.55 19.79
N GLY A 113 -4.02 8.02 18.63
CA GLY A 113 -3.24 7.09 17.81
C GLY A 113 -4.03 5.88 17.31
N ALA A 114 -3.33 4.81 16.94
CA ALA A 114 -3.96 3.58 16.48
C ALA A 114 -4.52 2.77 17.65
N LEU A 115 -5.80 2.45 17.59
CA LEU A 115 -6.45 1.55 18.52
C LEU A 115 -6.31 0.11 18.02
N ALA A 116 -5.81 -0.77 18.88
CA ALA A 116 -5.65 -2.17 18.52
C ALA A 116 -5.99 -3.11 19.68
N THR A 117 -6.67 -4.21 19.41
CA THR A 117 -6.96 -5.27 20.39
C THR A 117 -5.94 -6.40 20.24
N ARG A 118 -5.71 -7.20 21.29
CA ARG A 118 -4.87 -8.40 21.13
C ARG A 118 -5.56 -9.40 20.22
N SER A 119 -4.77 -10.00 19.35
CA SER A 119 -5.20 -11.06 18.44
C SER A 119 -4.31 -12.28 18.61
N SER A 120 -4.88 -13.46 18.38
CA SER A 120 -4.12 -14.71 18.22
C SER A 120 -4.01 -15.13 16.76
N ALA A 121 -4.25 -14.18 15.83
CA ALA A 121 -4.05 -14.40 14.42
C ALA A 121 -2.61 -14.82 14.16
N ARG A 122 -2.46 -15.88 13.36
CA ARG A 122 -1.15 -16.48 13.06
C ARG A 122 -0.39 -15.76 11.96
N GLU A 123 -1.05 -14.85 11.24
CA GLU A 123 -0.51 -14.13 10.07
C GLU A 123 -0.80 -12.62 10.18
N PRO A 124 -0.16 -11.90 11.10
CA PRO A 124 -0.19 -10.44 11.12
C PRO A 124 0.64 -9.84 9.98
N MET A 125 0.28 -8.64 9.54
CA MET A 125 1.09 -7.78 8.68
C MET A 125 2.25 -7.14 9.48
N ILE A 126 3.48 -7.13 8.98
CA ILE A 126 4.59 -6.38 9.61
C ILE A 126 4.62 -4.95 9.10
N PRO A 127 4.87 -3.98 9.98
CA PRO A 127 5.36 -2.66 9.58
C PRO A 127 6.67 -2.74 8.79
N SER A 128 6.63 -2.39 7.51
CA SER A 128 7.85 -1.90 6.87
C SER A 128 8.14 -0.49 7.40
N TYR A 129 9.40 -0.06 7.36
CA TYR A 129 9.79 1.32 7.67
C TYR A 129 10.29 1.99 6.38
N ALA A 130 9.92 3.24 6.14
CA ALA A 130 10.20 3.94 4.89
C ALA A 130 11.71 4.15 4.62
N GLY A 131 12.54 4.15 5.66
CA GLY A 131 13.94 4.58 5.61
C GLY A 131 14.96 3.66 4.93
N GLY A 132 14.58 2.57 4.24
CA GLY A 132 15.58 1.54 3.86
C GLY A 132 15.49 0.87 2.50
N LYS A 133 14.49 1.13 1.66
CA LYS A 133 14.25 0.27 0.48
C LYS A 133 13.91 1.07 -0.77
N PHE A 134 14.91 1.31 -1.62
CA PHE A 134 14.67 1.73 -2.98
C PHE A 134 14.00 0.57 -3.75
N PRO A 135 12.78 0.72 -4.28
CA PRO A 135 12.18 -0.30 -5.13
C PRO A 135 13.06 -0.51 -6.37
N LEU A 136 13.04 -1.73 -6.95
CA LEU A 136 13.67 -1.96 -8.25
C LEU A 136 13.19 -0.87 -9.23
N SER A 137 14.11 -0.20 -9.93
CA SER A 137 13.69 0.73 -10.99
C SER A 137 12.96 -0.05 -12.10
N THR A 138 12.06 0.60 -12.84
CA THR A 138 11.32 -0.05 -13.94
C THR A 138 12.27 -0.69 -14.96
N TYR A 139 13.41 -0.04 -15.22
CA TYR A 139 14.48 -0.57 -16.08
C TYR A 139 15.16 -1.81 -15.51
N LEU A 140 15.37 -1.85 -14.19
CA LEU A 140 15.97 -3.02 -13.54
C LEU A 140 15.00 -4.21 -13.55
N ALA A 141 13.71 -3.97 -13.30
CA ALA A 141 12.65 -4.98 -13.42
C ALA A 141 12.60 -5.59 -14.83
N GLU A 142 12.60 -4.73 -15.85
CA GLU A 142 12.63 -5.16 -17.25
C GLU A 142 13.88 -5.99 -17.57
N ARG A 143 15.06 -5.54 -17.10
CA ARG A 143 16.31 -6.27 -17.31
C ARG A 143 16.30 -7.64 -16.65
N VAL A 144 15.77 -7.75 -15.42
CA VAL A 144 15.63 -9.03 -14.72
C VAL A 144 14.71 -9.96 -15.49
N ARG A 145 13.53 -9.50 -15.95
CA ARG A 145 12.62 -10.31 -16.77
C ARG A 145 13.28 -10.78 -18.07
N ALA A 146 14.02 -9.91 -18.75
CA ALA A 146 14.75 -10.28 -19.97
C ALA A 146 15.82 -11.36 -19.70
N MET A 147 16.56 -11.25 -18.59
CA MET A 147 17.54 -12.27 -18.19
C MET A 147 16.88 -13.61 -17.83
N LEU A 148 15.76 -13.59 -17.10
CA LEU A 148 15.03 -14.81 -16.75
C LEU A 148 14.44 -15.51 -17.99
N ALA A 149 13.95 -14.73 -18.96
CA ALA A 149 13.40 -15.26 -20.20
C ALA A 149 14.48 -15.83 -21.15
N ASP A 150 15.70 -15.27 -21.17
CA ASP A 150 16.78 -15.70 -22.05
C ASP A 150 17.72 -16.71 -21.39
N ARG A 151 17.58 -17.99 -21.79
CA ARG A 151 18.41 -19.09 -21.31
C ARG A 151 19.90 -18.90 -21.58
N SER A 152 20.28 -18.20 -22.66
CA SER A 152 21.70 -17.99 -22.98
C SER A 152 22.39 -17.14 -21.91
N SER A 153 21.63 -16.22 -21.29
CA SER A 153 22.12 -15.38 -20.20
C SER A 153 22.39 -16.16 -18.91
N TRP A 154 21.79 -17.33 -18.71
CA TRP A 154 21.92 -18.10 -17.46
C TRP A 154 23.31 -18.71 -17.27
N ALA A 155 24.08 -18.87 -18.36
CA ALA A 155 25.46 -19.34 -18.28
C ALA A 155 26.34 -18.39 -17.46
N SER A 156 25.98 -17.10 -17.43
CA SER A 156 26.69 -16.07 -16.66
C SER A 156 26.19 -15.93 -15.22
N LEU A 157 25.09 -16.61 -14.84
CA LEU A 157 24.55 -16.56 -13.49
C LEU A 157 25.29 -17.52 -12.55
N PRO A 158 25.32 -17.24 -11.24
CA PRO A 158 25.82 -18.20 -10.25
C PRO A 158 25.18 -19.58 -10.42
N ALA A 159 25.96 -20.65 -10.21
CA ALA A 159 25.51 -22.03 -10.44
C ALA A 159 24.18 -22.34 -9.72
N GLN A 160 24.07 -21.93 -8.45
CA GLN A 160 22.86 -22.11 -7.65
C GLN A 160 21.62 -21.49 -8.31
N VAL A 161 21.74 -20.28 -8.87
CA VAL A 161 20.63 -19.59 -9.55
C VAL A 161 20.24 -20.32 -10.82
N ARG A 162 21.23 -20.73 -11.63
CA ARG A 162 20.98 -21.48 -12.87
C ARG A 162 20.28 -22.81 -12.60
N ASP A 163 20.70 -23.51 -11.54
CA ASP A 163 20.12 -24.80 -11.16
C ASP A 163 18.67 -24.59 -10.68
N TRP A 164 18.41 -23.52 -9.91
CA TRP A 164 17.07 -23.11 -9.49
C TRP A 164 16.13 -22.80 -10.66
N LEU A 165 16.60 -22.03 -11.65
CA LEU A 165 15.85 -21.73 -12.87
C LEU A 165 15.60 -22.98 -13.71
N THR A 166 16.54 -23.93 -13.71
CA THR A 166 16.37 -25.21 -14.39
C THR A 166 15.28 -26.06 -13.74
N LEU A 167 15.24 -26.12 -12.41
CA LEU A 167 14.17 -26.78 -11.65
C LEU A 167 12.82 -26.10 -11.85
N GLN A 168 12.78 -24.77 -11.85
CA GLN A 168 11.55 -24.02 -12.12
C GLN A 168 10.96 -24.40 -13.49
N ARG A 169 11.80 -24.47 -14.53
CA ARG A 169 11.36 -24.86 -15.87
C ARG A 169 10.87 -26.31 -15.93
N PHE A 170 11.38 -27.18 -15.06
CA PHE A 170 10.93 -28.57 -14.98
C PHE A 170 9.55 -28.67 -14.30
N LYS A 171 9.34 -27.97 -13.18
CA LYS A 171 8.08 -28.03 -12.42
C LYS A 171 6.95 -27.16 -12.98
N SER A 172 7.30 -26.06 -13.63
CA SER A 172 6.36 -25.07 -14.13
C SER A 172 6.91 -24.52 -15.45
N VAL A 173 6.97 -23.20 -15.60
CA VAL A 173 7.53 -22.52 -16.77
C VAL A 173 8.33 -21.30 -16.31
N LEU A 174 9.15 -20.78 -17.22
CA LEU A 174 9.69 -19.44 -17.13
C LEU A 174 9.02 -18.60 -18.22
N PRO A 175 8.29 -17.53 -17.85
CA PRO A 175 7.52 -16.74 -18.81
C PRO A 175 8.45 -15.95 -19.73
N ARG A 176 7.93 -15.54 -20.89
CA ARG A 176 8.63 -14.54 -21.73
C ARG A 176 8.67 -13.19 -21.00
N ALA A 177 9.56 -12.29 -21.43
CA ALA A 177 9.77 -11.00 -20.75
C ALA A 177 8.51 -10.11 -20.64
N ASN A 178 7.56 -10.25 -21.57
CA ASN A 178 6.29 -9.51 -21.57
C ASN A 178 5.13 -10.31 -20.95
N GLU A 179 5.34 -11.58 -20.64
CA GLU A 179 4.34 -12.41 -19.98
C GLU A 179 4.44 -12.28 -18.46
N MET A 180 3.35 -12.62 -17.77
CA MET A 180 3.36 -12.84 -16.33
C MET A 180 2.95 -14.27 -16.04
N LEU A 181 3.80 -14.97 -15.30
CA LEU A 181 3.47 -16.29 -14.79
C LEU A 181 2.54 -16.14 -13.58
N VAL A 182 1.46 -16.91 -13.58
CA VAL A 182 0.57 -17.12 -12.44
C VAL A 182 0.54 -18.61 -12.14
N GLU A 183 0.92 -18.98 -10.93
CA GLU A 183 0.88 -20.36 -10.44
C GLU A 183 -0.20 -20.52 -9.39
N THR A 184 -0.88 -21.66 -9.41
CA THR A 184 -1.86 -22.01 -8.39
C THR A 184 -1.63 -23.40 -7.86
N PHE A 185 -1.61 -23.58 -6.54
CA PHE A 185 -1.37 -24.88 -5.91
C PHE A 185 -1.98 -24.96 -4.50
N PRO A 186 -2.36 -26.15 -4.03
CA PRO A 186 -2.67 -26.37 -2.63
C PRO A 186 -1.38 -26.46 -1.80
N GLN A 187 -1.39 -25.92 -0.58
CA GLN A 187 -0.32 -26.12 0.41
C GLN A 187 -0.92 -26.06 1.81
N ALA A 188 -0.59 -27.03 2.67
CA ALA A 188 -0.98 -27.04 4.08
C ALA A 188 -2.48 -26.75 4.36
N GLY A 189 -3.37 -27.29 3.52
CA GLY A 189 -4.83 -27.12 3.67
C GLY A 189 -5.38 -25.77 3.19
N ARG A 190 -4.59 -25.00 2.43
CA ARG A 190 -4.99 -23.74 1.80
C ARG A 190 -4.65 -23.77 0.31
N HIS A 191 -5.19 -22.80 -0.43
CA HIS A 191 -4.91 -22.63 -1.85
C HIS A 191 -4.18 -21.32 -2.09
N TYR A 192 -3.15 -21.37 -2.93
CA TYR A 192 -2.26 -20.25 -3.21
C TYR A 192 -2.40 -19.81 -4.66
N LEU A 193 -2.33 -18.51 -4.88
CA LEU A 193 -2.02 -17.86 -6.13
C LEU A 193 -0.67 -17.16 -5.97
N VAL A 194 0.27 -17.46 -6.85
CA VAL A 194 1.55 -16.76 -6.92
C VAL A 194 1.67 -16.11 -8.30
N ALA A 195 1.72 -14.79 -8.33
CA ALA A 195 2.00 -14.03 -9.54
C ALA A 195 3.46 -13.57 -9.52
N TYR A 196 4.12 -13.57 -10.68
CA TYR A 196 5.52 -13.11 -10.84
C TYR A 196 5.64 -11.85 -11.72
N PRO A 197 5.19 -10.68 -11.24
CA PRO A 197 5.23 -9.42 -11.98
C PRO A 197 6.66 -8.86 -12.20
N PHE A 198 7.49 -8.80 -11.16
CA PHE A 198 8.81 -8.12 -11.09
C PHE A 198 8.79 -6.59 -10.97
N GLU A 199 7.63 -5.96 -10.82
CA GLU A 199 7.51 -4.50 -10.69
C GLU A 199 7.96 -3.93 -9.35
N GLY A 200 8.30 -4.77 -8.38
CA GLY A 200 8.79 -4.33 -7.08
C GLY A 200 7.69 -4.26 -6.03
N ARG A 201 8.13 -4.22 -4.77
CA ARG A 201 7.25 -4.46 -3.62
C ARG A 201 6.08 -3.48 -3.52
N LEU A 202 6.26 -2.19 -3.80
CA LEU A 202 5.18 -1.19 -3.67
C LEU A 202 4.02 -1.44 -4.65
N ALA A 203 4.35 -1.76 -5.91
CA ALA A 203 3.35 -2.11 -6.91
C ALA A 203 2.64 -3.42 -6.56
N HIS A 204 3.40 -4.42 -6.08
CA HIS A 204 2.85 -5.71 -5.68
C HIS A 204 1.98 -5.59 -4.42
N GLN A 205 2.34 -4.73 -3.47
CA GLN A 205 1.55 -4.44 -2.28
C GLN A 205 0.18 -3.90 -2.67
N THR A 206 0.18 -2.86 -3.52
CA THR A 206 -1.05 -2.28 -4.06
C THR A 206 -1.90 -3.32 -4.78
N LEU A 207 -1.28 -4.11 -5.66
CA LEU A 207 -1.96 -5.18 -6.39
C LEU A 207 -2.57 -6.21 -5.44
N GLY A 208 -1.85 -6.63 -4.40
CA GLY A 208 -2.34 -7.57 -3.39
C GLY A 208 -3.58 -7.05 -2.66
N MET A 209 -3.60 -5.78 -2.29
CA MET A 209 -4.75 -5.14 -1.64
C MET A 209 -5.98 -5.10 -2.55
N LEU A 210 -5.79 -4.76 -3.83
CA LEU A 210 -6.90 -4.71 -4.81
C LEU A 210 -7.41 -6.12 -5.16
N LEU A 211 -6.49 -7.07 -5.38
CA LEU A 211 -6.83 -8.46 -5.71
C LEU A 211 -7.59 -9.14 -4.59
N THR A 212 -7.17 -9.00 -3.33
CA THR A 212 -7.88 -9.62 -2.21
C THR A 212 -9.31 -9.10 -2.09
N ARG A 213 -9.56 -7.79 -2.26
CA ARG A 213 -10.94 -7.26 -2.28
C ARG A 213 -11.77 -7.78 -3.45
N ARG A 214 -11.16 -7.94 -4.62
CA ARG A 214 -11.83 -8.51 -5.80
C ARG A 214 -12.18 -9.99 -5.59
N LEU A 215 -11.23 -10.78 -5.09
CA LEU A 215 -11.41 -12.19 -4.76
C LEU A 215 -12.45 -12.39 -3.65
N GLU A 216 -12.52 -11.50 -2.66
CA GLU A 216 -13.55 -11.51 -1.62
C GLU A 216 -14.94 -11.28 -2.21
N ARG A 217 -15.10 -10.29 -3.11
CA ARG A 217 -16.37 -10.06 -3.83
C ARG A 217 -16.79 -11.25 -4.70
N TRP A 218 -15.83 -12.02 -5.18
CA TRP A 218 -16.06 -13.25 -5.94
C TRP A 218 -16.24 -14.49 -5.03
N GLY A 219 -16.25 -14.32 -3.71
CA GLY A 219 -16.54 -15.38 -2.75
C GLY A 219 -15.42 -16.41 -2.60
N LEU A 220 -14.18 -16.07 -2.96
CA LEU A 220 -13.05 -17.00 -2.87
C LEU A 220 -12.34 -16.98 -1.51
N GLN A 221 -12.74 -16.08 -0.62
CA GLN A 221 -12.31 -16.02 0.78
C GLN A 221 -10.77 -15.94 0.92
N PRO A 222 -10.12 -14.92 0.33
CA PRO A 222 -8.72 -14.63 0.60
C PRO A 222 -8.49 -14.39 2.09
N MET A 223 -7.39 -14.93 2.59
CA MET A 223 -6.99 -14.82 3.99
C MET A 223 -5.87 -13.78 4.19
N GLY A 224 -5.05 -13.57 3.15
CA GLY A 224 -3.97 -12.61 3.18
C GLY A 224 -3.15 -12.64 1.90
N PHE A 225 -2.17 -11.75 1.83
CA PHE A 225 -1.21 -11.69 0.75
C PHE A 225 0.17 -11.25 1.27
N VAL A 226 1.22 -11.59 0.53
CA VAL A 226 2.60 -11.12 0.76
C VAL A 226 3.17 -10.61 -0.56
N ALA A 227 3.82 -9.46 -0.51
CA ALA A 227 4.45 -8.82 -1.64
C ALA A 227 5.98 -8.78 -1.47
N SER A 228 6.70 -9.36 -2.43
CA SER A 228 8.16 -9.25 -2.53
C SER A 228 8.57 -8.33 -3.68
N GLU A 229 9.87 -8.20 -3.93
CA GLU A 229 10.36 -7.43 -5.09
C GLU A 229 10.00 -8.06 -6.44
N TYR A 230 9.73 -9.38 -6.48
CA TYR A 230 9.53 -10.11 -7.73
C TYR A 230 8.19 -10.84 -7.84
N ALA A 231 7.52 -11.09 -6.72
CA ALA A 231 6.31 -11.88 -6.67
C ALA A 231 5.25 -11.28 -5.74
N LEU A 232 4.00 -11.66 -6.00
CA LEU A 232 2.85 -11.45 -5.14
C LEU A 232 2.22 -12.81 -4.86
N VAL A 233 2.04 -13.14 -3.58
CA VAL A 233 1.35 -14.36 -3.15
C VAL A 233 0.04 -13.96 -2.49
N VAL A 234 -1.06 -14.60 -2.88
CA VAL A 234 -2.36 -14.53 -2.21
C VAL A 234 -2.75 -15.95 -1.80
N TRP A 235 -3.17 -16.15 -0.56
CA TRP A 235 -3.67 -17.45 -0.10
C TRP A 235 -5.11 -17.35 0.40
N MET A 236 -5.85 -18.44 0.23
CA MET A 236 -7.28 -18.45 0.41
C MET A 236 -7.82 -19.83 0.76
N VAL A 237 -9.06 -19.84 1.25
CA VAL A 237 -9.74 -21.08 1.66
C VAL A 237 -10.25 -21.86 0.46
N ARG A 238 -10.70 -21.16 -0.60
CA ARG A 238 -11.32 -21.80 -1.77
C ARG A 238 -10.30 -22.17 -2.82
N ASP A 239 -10.54 -23.29 -3.49
CA ASP A 239 -9.68 -23.75 -4.57
C ASP A 239 -9.79 -22.86 -5.81
N LEU A 240 -8.74 -22.04 -6.00
CA LEU A 240 -8.63 -21.15 -7.15
C LEU A 240 -8.34 -21.91 -8.45
N SER A 241 -7.53 -22.98 -8.40
CA SER A 241 -7.27 -23.83 -9.57
C SER A 241 -8.58 -24.41 -10.10
N LEU A 242 -9.44 -24.89 -9.20
CA LEU A 242 -10.77 -25.37 -9.55
C LEU A 242 -11.68 -24.24 -10.05
N ALA A 243 -11.63 -23.05 -9.46
CA ALA A 243 -12.43 -21.91 -9.92
C ALA A 243 -12.06 -21.50 -11.36
N ILE A 244 -10.77 -21.51 -11.70
CA ILE A 244 -10.28 -21.25 -13.05
C ILE A 244 -10.69 -22.38 -14.00
N ALA A 245 -10.45 -23.64 -13.62
CA ALA A 245 -10.78 -24.79 -14.48
C ALA A 245 -12.29 -24.99 -14.72
N SER A 246 -13.15 -24.40 -13.88
CA SER A 246 -14.62 -24.44 -14.02
C SER A 246 -15.21 -23.17 -14.62
N ASP A 247 -14.38 -22.29 -15.19
CA ASP A 247 -14.78 -20.99 -15.77
C ASP A 247 -15.55 -20.07 -14.81
N ARG A 248 -15.48 -20.33 -13.49
CA ARG A 248 -16.03 -19.45 -12.45
C ARG A 248 -15.15 -18.23 -12.22
N LEU A 249 -13.88 -18.32 -12.61
CA LEU A 249 -12.91 -17.24 -12.52
C LEU A 249 -12.05 -17.18 -13.78
N ASP A 250 -11.98 -15.99 -14.37
CA ASP A 250 -11.05 -15.69 -15.45
C ASP A 250 -9.90 -14.85 -14.91
N LEU A 251 -8.66 -15.32 -15.11
CA LEU A 251 -7.45 -14.60 -14.71
C LEU A 251 -7.30 -13.27 -15.46
N ALA A 252 -7.73 -13.18 -16.73
CA ALA A 252 -7.68 -11.93 -17.47
C ALA A 252 -8.55 -10.85 -16.81
N ARG A 253 -9.74 -11.24 -16.32
CA ARG A 253 -10.64 -10.36 -15.56
C ARG A 253 -10.14 -10.07 -14.16
N LEU A 254 -9.49 -11.06 -13.52
CA LEU A 254 -8.92 -10.87 -12.19
C LEU A 254 -7.87 -9.76 -12.19
N PHE A 255 -7.01 -9.73 -13.23
CA PHE A 255 -5.95 -8.74 -13.42
C PHE A 255 -6.31 -7.63 -14.41
N GLU A 256 -7.61 -7.34 -14.61
CA GLU A 256 -8.03 -6.27 -15.50
C GLU A 256 -7.71 -4.89 -14.91
N GLU A 257 -7.32 -3.94 -15.77
CA GLU A 257 -6.91 -2.58 -15.37
C GLU A 257 -8.03 -1.78 -14.70
N ASP A 258 -9.28 -2.21 -14.82
CA ASP A 258 -10.45 -1.61 -14.18
C ASP A 258 -10.34 -1.54 -12.64
N MET A 259 -9.48 -2.37 -12.02
CA MET A 259 -9.18 -2.28 -10.59
C MET A 259 -8.52 -0.96 -10.17
N LEU A 260 -7.94 -0.23 -11.12
CA LEU A 260 -7.36 1.09 -10.86
C LEU A 260 -8.40 2.21 -10.87
N GLY A 261 -9.63 1.92 -11.29
CA GLY A 261 -10.77 2.84 -11.18
C GLY A 261 -11.47 2.67 -9.84
N ASP A 262 -12.72 2.22 -9.89
CA ASP A 262 -13.63 2.17 -8.73
C ASP A 262 -13.08 1.40 -7.53
N ASP A 263 -12.28 0.35 -7.74
CA ASP A 263 -11.73 -0.47 -6.66
C ASP A 263 -10.66 0.28 -5.86
N LEU A 264 -9.77 0.99 -6.57
CA LEU A 264 -8.76 1.85 -6.00
C LEU A 264 -9.42 3.04 -5.30
N ASP A 265 -10.37 3.71 -5.96
CA ASP A 265 -11.07 4.87 -5.39
C ASP A 265 -11.87 4.49 -4.13
N ALA A 266 -12.57 3.36 -4.16
CA ALA A 266 -13.27 2.84 -2.98
C ALA A 266 -12.31 2.49 -1.84
N TRP A 267 -11.12 1.97 -2.17
CA TRP A 267 -10.09 1.70 -1.16
C TRP A 267 -9.48 2.98 -0.59
N LEU A 268 -9.04 3.90 -1.45
CA LEU A 268 -8.53 5.22 -1.08
C LEU A 268 -9.51 5.96 -0.18
N ALA A 269 -10.80 5.93 -0.53
CA ALA A 269 -11.86 6.55 0.25
C ALA A 269 -12.07 5.91 1.64
N SER A 270 -11.78 4.62 1.79
CA SER A 270 -11.89 3.88 3.06
C SER A 270 -10.64 3.93 3.93
N SER A 271 -9.50 4.28 3.36
CA SER A 271 -8.21 4.40 4.04
C SER A 271 -8.00 5.81 4.62
N SER A 272 -7.18 5.96 5.66
CA SER A 272 -6.73 7.30 6.11
C SER A 272 -5.65 7.91 5.22
N LEU A 273 -5.19 7.15 4.21
CA LEU A 273 -4.13 7.55 3.28
C LEU A 273 -4.44 8.88 2.59
N MET A 274 -5.65 9.03 2.03
CA MET A 274 -6.00 10.23 1.26
C MET A 274 -6.08 11.48 2.14
N LYS A 275 -6.62 11.35 3.36
CA LYS A 275 -6.66 12.46 4.35
C LYS A 275 -5.25 12.91 4.74
N ARG A 276 -4.32 11.95 4.86
CA ARG A 276 -2.91 12.21 5.14
C ARG A 276 -2.19 12.88 3.97
N THR A 277 -2.31 12.37 2.75
CA THR A 277 -1.66 12.99 1.60
C THR A 277 -2.21 14.40 1.37
N PHE A 278 -3.51 14.58 1.57
CA PHE A 278 -4.13 15.91 1.57
C PHE A 278 -3.56 16.84 2.64
N ARG A 279 -3.25 16.34 3.83
CA ARG A 279 -2.56 17.12 4.86
C ARG A 279 -1.21 17.64 4.38
N ASN A 280 -0.40 16.78 3.77
CA ASN A 280 0.91 17.16 3.27
C ASN A 280 0.76 18.27 2.22
N ALA A 281 -0.13 18.07 1.25
CA ALA A 281 -0.47 19.09 0.25
C ALA A 281 -0.98 20.39 0.90
N ALA A 282 -1.82 20.31 1.93
CA ALA A 282 -2.37 21.45 2.64
C ALA A 282 -1.30 22.23 3.46
N ILE A 283 -0.33 21.54 4.05
CA ILE A 283 0.81 22.15 4.74
C ILE A 283 1.70 22.87 3.72
N ILE A 284 2.08 22.19 2.63
CA ILE A 284 2.95 22.74 1.58
C ILE A 284 2.29 23.95 0.90
N ALA A 285 0.99 23.85 0.59
CA ALA A 285 0.20 24.96 0.04
C ALA A 285 -0.04 26.09 1.06
N GLY A 286 0.40 25.92 2.30
CA GLY A 286 0.23 26.85 3.41
C GLY A 286 -1.24 27.07 3.77
N LEU A 287 -2.14 26.15 3.42
CA LEU A 287 -3.52 26.16 3.94
C LEU A 287 -3.49 26.03 5.47
N ILE A 288 -2.51 25.29 5.96
CA ILE A 288 -2.30 25.02 7.37
C ILE A 288 -0.87 25.38 7.74
N GLU A 289 -0.73 26.41 8.57
CA GLU A 289 0.58 26.83 9.10
C GLU A 289 1.02 25.89 10.23
N ARG A 290 2.20 25.25 10.09
CA ARG A 290 2.84 24.40 11.10
C ARG A 290 3.49 25.24 12.20
N ARG A 291 4.18 26.30 11.80
CA ARG A 291 4.88 27.24 12.69
C ARG A 291 4.17 28.59 12.69
N SER A 292 3.78 29.05 13.87
CA SER A 292 3.26 30.41 14.09
C SER A 292 4.09 31.13 15.16
N PRO A 293 4.31 32.46 15.06
CA PRO A 293 5.06 33.20 16.06
C PRO A 293 4.45 33.05 17.47
N GLY A 294 5.23 32.53 18.42
CA GLY A 294 4.88 32.40 19.84
C GLY A 294 4.07 31.15 20.22
N LYS A 295 3.57 30.35 19.27
CA LYS A 295 2.90 29.06 19.52
C LYS A 295 3.07 28.12 18.33
N GLU A 296 3.66 26.94 18.57
CA GLU A 296 3.57 25.84 17.62
C GLU A 296 2.24 25.12 17.80
N LYS A 297 1.56 24.82 16.68
CA LYS A 297 0.38 23.96 16.74
C LYS A 297 0.83 22.53 16.95
N THR A 298 0.14 21.80 17.82
CA THR A 298 0.41 20.37 17.99
C THR A 298 -0.04 19.59 16.75
N ALA A 299 0.63 18.48 16.45
CA ALA A 299 0.30 17.62 15.30
C ALA A 299 -1.21 17.26 15.25
N ARG A 300 -1.84 17.06 16.40
CA ARG A 300 -3.29 16.81 16.53
C ARG A 300 -4.17 18.00 16.14
N GLN A 301 -3.82 19.23 16.53
CA GLN A 301 -4.56 20.43 16.13
C GLN A 301 -4.50 20.63 14.61
N MET A 302 -3.41 20.19 13.99
CA MET A 302 -3.26 20.15 12.54
C MET A 302 -4.15 19.06 11.93
N THR A 303 -4.15 17.83 12.47
CA THR A 303 -4.99 16.70 12.02
C THR A 303 -6.47 17.06 11.92
N VAL A 304 -7.07 17.47 13.04
CA VAL A 304 -8.53 17.64 13.15
C VAL A 304 -9.05 18.73 12.21
N ASN A 305 -8.26 19.79 12.01
CA ASN A 305 -8.63 20.87 11.10
C ASN A 305 -8.47 20.44 9.63
N THR A 306 -7.45 19.64 9.33
CA THR A 306 -7.21 19.14 7.98
C THR A 306 -8.32 18.18 7.52
N ASP A 307 -8.68 17.21 8.36
CA ASP A 307 -9.68 16.20 8.00
C ASP A 307 -11.04 16.83 7.71
N LEU A 308 -11.43 17.83 8.51
CA LEU A 308 -12.66 18.58 8.29
C LEU A 308 -12.61 19.34 6.95
N ILE A 309 -11.50 19.99 6.65
CA ILE A 309 -11.34 20.70 5.38
C ILE A 309 -11.40 19.72 4.20
N TYR A 310 -10.72 18.58 4.31
CA TYR A 310 -10.79 17.51 3.32
C TYR A 310 -12.23 17.04 3.08
N ASP A 311 -12.96 16.73 4.15
CA ASP A 311 -14.34 16.22 4.06
C ASP A 311 -15.30 17.27 3.43
N VAL A 312 -15.10 18.56 3.75
CA VAL A 312 -15.86 19.68 3.15
C VAL A 312 -15.52 19.83 1.66
N LEU A 313 -14.24 19.87 1.30
CA LEU A 313 -13.81 20.00 -0.09
C LEU A 313 -14.30 18.81 -0.92
N ARG A 314 -14.17 17.59 -0.41
CA ARG A 314 -14.66 16.39 -1.10
C ARG A 314 -16.17 16.44 -1.36
N SER A 315 -16.94 17.02 -0.44
CA SER A 315 -18.41 17.09 -0.55
C SER A 315 -18.89 18.24 -1.43
N HIS A 316 -18.18 19.37 -1.47
CA HIS A 316 -18.64 20.61 -2.09
C HIS A 316 -17.83 21.07 -3.30
N GLU A 317 -16.58 20.63 -3.45
CA GLU A 317 -15.67 21.01 -4.53
C GLU A 317 -14.70 19.83 -4.83
N PRO A 318 -15.21 18.70 -5.35
CA PRO A 318 -14.41 17.48 -5.56
C PRO A 318 -13.24 17.70 -6.54
N ASP A 319 -13.34 18.66 -7.46
CA ASP A 319 -12.28 19.03 -8.40
C ASP A 319 -11.26 20.03 -7.84
N HIS A 320 -11.25 20.26 -6.52
CA HIS A 320 -10.35 21.22 -5.87
C HIS A 320 -8.87 20.86 -6.10
N ILE A 321 -8.03 21.87 -6.36
CA ILE A 321 -6.63 21.65 -6.77
C ILE A 321 -5.79 20.91 -5.73
N LEU A 322 -6.06 21.12 -4.44
CA LEU A 322 -5.40 20.38 -3.36
C LEU A 322 -5.86 18.92 -3.25
N LEU A 323 -7.10 18.60 -3.63
CA LEU A 323 -7.55 17.21 -3.68
C LEU A 323 -6.89 16.49 -4.85
N ARG A 324 -6.75 17.16 -6.01
CA ARG A 324 -6.00 16.65 -7.15
C ARG A 324 -4.52 16.41 -6.81
N ALA A 325 -3.85 17.39 -6.21
CA ALA A 325 -2.45 17.24 -5.78
C ALA A 325 -2.28 16.11 -4.75
N ALA A 326 -3.19 15.99 -3.77
CA ALA A 326 -3.17 14.90 -2.80
C ALA A 326 -3.34 13.53 -3.44
N TRP A 327 -4.16 13.44 -4.48
CA TRP A 327 -4.35 12.21 -5.24
C TRP A 327 -3.10 11.87 -6.06
N GLU A 328 -2.52 12.83 -6.76
CA GLU A 328 -1.27 12.68 -7.53
C GLU A 328 -0.10 12.24 -6.62
N ASP A 329 0.08 12.89 -5.46
CA ASP A 329 1.11 12.52 -4.48
C ASP A 329 0.88 11.10 -3.91
N ALA A 330 -0.38 10.69 -3.71
CA ALA A 330 -0.71 9.35 -3.23
C ALA A 330 -0.40 8.30 -4.30
N ALA A 331 -0.65 8.65 -5.58
CA ALA A 331 -0.44 7.82 -6.75
C ALA A 331 1.01 7.68 -7.21
N ASP A 332 1.87 8.64 -6.84
CA ASP A 332 3.29 8.63 -7.19
C ASP A 332 4.16 8.14 -6.03
N GLY A 333 3.80 8.46 -4.78
CA GLY A 333 4.65 8.20 -3.62
C GLY A 333 4.29 6.95 -2.81
N LEU A 334 3.00 6.66 -2.62
CA LEU A 334 2.52 5.73 -1.59
C LEU A 334 1.87 4.47 -2.16
N ILE A 335 1.37 4.57 -3.38
CA ILE A 335 0.75 3.52 -4.17
C ILE A 335 1.44 3.68 -5.51
N ASP A 336 2.31 2.79 -5.96
CA ASP A 336 2.96 2.97 -7.27
C ASP A 336 1.96 2.63 -8.39
N ILE A 337 0.94 3.48 -8.55
CA ILE A 337 -0.19 3.30 -9.49
C ILE A 337 0.33 3.35 -10.90
N HIS A 338 1.27 4.24 -11.19
CA HIS A 338 1.83 4.36 -12.53
C HIS A 338 2.50 3.05 -12.95
N ARG A 339 3.29 2.45 -12.07
CA ARG A 339 3.92 1.16 -12.34
C ARG A 339 2.93 0.02 -12.37
N LEU A 340 1.96 0.01 -11.45
CA LEU A 340 0.91 -1.00 -11.46
C LEU A 340 0.09 -0.95 -12.76
N GLY A 341 -0.31 0.23 -13.22
CA GLY A 341 -0.96 0.40 -14.52
C GLY A 341 -0.06 0.01 -15.70
N GLY A 342 1.25 0.26 -15.61
CA GLY A 342 2.24 -0.28 -16.54
C GLY A 342 2.25 -1.81 -16.59
N LEU A 343 2.25 -2.45 -15.41
CA LEU A 343 2.16 -3.91 -15.25
C LEU A 343 0.86 -4.45 -15.87
N LEU A 344 -0.31 -3.94 -15.46
CA LEU A 344 -1.62 -4.44 -15.92
C LEU A 344 -1.76 -4.32 -17.44
N ARG A 345 -1.29 -3.21 -18.04
CA ARG A 345 -1.25 -3.05 -19.50
C ARG A 345 -0.29 -4.04 -20.17
N ARG A 346 0.89 -4.27 -19.59
CA ARG A 346 1.89 -5.22 -20.13
C ARG A 346 1.35 -6.65 -20.19
N ILE A 347 0.65 -7.08 -19.14
CA ILE A 347 0.19 -8.48 -19.00
C ILE A 347 -1.14 -8.75 -19.68
N ARG A 348 -1.78 -7.74 -20.29
CA ARG A 348 -3.09 -7.88 -20.94
C ARG A 348 -2.99 -8.91 -22.07
N GLY A 349 -3.66 -10.06 -21.88
CA GLY A 349 -3.61 -11.19 -22.82
C GLY A 349 -2.29 -11.99 -22.79
N ALA A 350 -1.40 -11.70 -21.84
CA ALA A 350 -0.08 -12.32 -21.71
C ALA A 350 0.12 -12.99 -20.33
N ILE A 351 -0.97 -13.47 -19.71
CA ILE A 351 -0.92 -14.24 -18.47
C ILE A 351 -0.72 -15.71 -18.83
N VAL A 352 0.33 -16.32 -18.27
CA VAL A 352 0.60 -17.75 -18.40
C VAL A 352 0.24 -18.42 -17.09
N HIS A 353 -0.81 -19.24 -17.10
CA HIS A 353 -1.27 -19.97 -15.93
C HIS A 353 -0.69 -21.39 -15.84
N ARG A 354 -0.28 -21.79 -14.63
CA ARG A 354 0.07 -23.16 -14.28
C ARG A 354 -0.59 -23.58 -12.97
N ALA A 355 -1.55 -24.50 -13.06
CA ALA A 355 -2.04 -25.23 -11.90
C ALA A 355 -1.02 -26.34 -11.56
N LEU A 356 -0.42 -26.26 -10.38
CA LEU A 356 0.60 -27.19 -9.91
C LEU A 356 0.05 -28.03 -8.76
N ALA A 357 0.58 -29.25 -8.63
CA ALA A 357 0.24 -30.14 -7.52
C ALA A 357 0.96 -29.73 -6.22
N MET A 358 2.06 -28.98 -6.33
CA MET A 358 2.94 -28.61 -5.22
C MET A 358 3.66 -27.29 -5.51
N VAL A 359 4.37 -26.79 -4.51
CA VAL A 359 5.14 -25.55 -4.57
C VAL A 359 6.21 -25.59 -5.67
N SER A 360 6.33 -24.49 -6.43
CA SER A 360 7.39 -24.30 -7.42
C SER A 360 8.66 -23.72 -6.80
N PRO A 361 9.85 -23.95 -7.40
CA PRO A 361 11.10 -23.34 -6.94
C PRO A 361 11.02 -21.81 -6.81
N LEU A 362 10.41 -21.09 -7.77
CA LEU A 362 10.28 -19.63 -7.67
C LEU A 362 9.31 -19.18 -6.58
N ALA A 363 8.36 -20.01 -6.16
CA ALA A 363 7.45 -19.68 -5.06
C ALA A 363 8.12 -19.77 -3.68
N VAL A 364 9.13 -20.65 -3.50
CA VAL A 364 9.73 -20.93 -2.19
C VAL A 364 10.19 -19.65 -1.46
N PRO A 365 11.00 -18.74 -2.05
CA PRO A 365 11.52 -17.62 -1.28
C PRO A 365 10.43 -16.65 -0.83
N VAL A 366 9.38 -16.45 -1.64
CA VAL A 366 8.26 -15.57 -1.27
C VAL A 366 7.28 -16.24 -0.31
N LEU A 367 7.11 -17.57 -0.39
CA LEU A 367 6.34 -18.32 0.62
C LEU A 367 7.02 -18.29 1.99
N LEU A 368 8.35 -18.26 2.05
CA LEU A 368 9.08 -18.08 3.30
C LEU A 368 8.94 -16.70 3.90
N GLU A 369 8.53 -15.69 3.12
CA GLU A 369 8.14 -14.40 3.67
C GLU A 369 6.78 -14.49 4.39
N ILE A 370 5.95 -15.49 4.09
CA ILE A 370 4.71 -15.78 4.83
C ILE A 370 5.10 -16.29 6.21
N GLY A 371 4.82 -15.50 7.25
CA GLY A 371 5.10 -15.88 8.63
C GLY A 371 6.51 -15.55 9.13
N ARG A 372 7.46 -15.13 8.26
CA ARG A 372 8.68 -14.36 8.69
C ARG A 372 8.34 -13.05 9.39
N GLU A 373 7.07 -12.71 9.30
CA GLU A 373 6.33 -11.67 10.01
C GLU A 373 6.01 -12.02 11.47
N SER A 374 6.64 -13.07 12.00
CA SER A 374 6.65 -13.45 13.42
C SER A 374 7.99 -13.06 14.05
N ILE A 375 7.86 -12.19 15.04
CA ILE A 375 8.78 -11.75 16.11
C ILE A 375 10.11 -12.53 16.23
N TYR A 376 11.23 -11.82 16.11
CA TYR A 376 12.58 -12.35 16.28
C TYR A 376 12.81 -13.09 17.62
N GLY A 377 13.26 -14.34 17.52
CA GLY A 377 13.89 -15.14 18.56
C GLY A 377 14.67 -16.32 17.94
N GLU A 378 15.73 -16.82 18.59
CA GLU A 378 16.61 -17.88 18.06
C GLU A 378 15.89 -19.21 17.75
N ALA A 379 14.73 -19.44 18.36
CA ALA A 379 13.90 -20.62 18.10
C ALA A 379 13.15 -20.54 16.75
N ASP A 380 12.78 -19.33 16.31
CA ASP A 380 12.05 -19.13 15.05
C ASP A 380 12.97 -19.22 13.84
N ASP A 381 14.24 -18.82 13.96
CA ASP A 381 15.23 -19.02 12.87
C ASP A 381 15.46 -20.51 12.58
N ALA A 382 15.43 -21.37 13.60
CA ALA A 382 15.52 -22.81 13.45
C ALA A 382 14.26 -23.40 12.79
N LEU A 383 13.07 -22.97 13.19
CA LEU A 383 11.79 -23.38 12.60
C LEU A 383 11.63 -22.87 11.16
N LEU A 384 12.10 -21.66 10.86
CA LEU A 384 12.13 -21.11 9.51
C LEU A 384 13.14 -21.84 8.63
N ALA A 385 14.31 -22.21 9.17
CA ALA A 385 15.27 -23.04 8.45
C ALA A 385 14.69 -24.44 8.16
N GLU A 386 13.93 -25.02 9.10
CA GLU A 386 13.23 -26.28 8.92
C GLU A 386 12.12 -26.15 7.86
N ALA A 387 11.24 -25.16 7.96
CA ALA A 387 10.20 -24.89 6.97
C ALA A 387 10.78 -24.54 5.58
N ALA A 388 11.91 -23.83 5.53
CA ALA A 388 12.66 -23.58 4.30
C ALA A 388 13.22 -24.87 3.71
N GLY A 389 13.75 -25.75 4.55
CA GLY A 389 14.17 -27.09 4.15
C GLY A 389 13.01 -27.90 3.58
N GLU A 390 11.88 -27.97 4.28
CA GLU A 390 10.69 -28.71 3.83
C GLU A 390 10.12 -28.18 2.51
N LEU A 391 9.97 -26.86 2.38
CA LEU A 391 9.49 -26.23 1.15
C LEU A 391 10.50 -26.36 0.00
N ALA A 392 11.79 -26.27 0.28
CA ALA A 392 12.83 -26.49 -0.74
C ALA A 392 12.85 -27.95 -1.19
N ASP A 393 12.78 -28.91 -0.27
CA ASP A 393 12.71 -30.33 -0.57
C ASP A 393 11.46 -30.65 -1.37
N GLU A 394 10.31 -30.11 -0.98
CA GLU A 394 9.05 -30.22 -1.73
C GLU A 394 9.21 -29.64 -3.13
N ALA A 395 9.80 -28.45 -3.28
CA ALA A 395 10.09 -27.84 -4.56
C ALA A 395 11.15 -28.58 -5.38
N MET A 396 12.03 -29.39 -4.76
CA MET A 396 13.06 -30.18 -5.44
C MET A 396 12.62 -31.62 -5.75
N ARG A 397 11.56 -32.16 -5.12
CA ARG A 397 11.06 -33.51 -5.39
C ARG A 397 10.74 -33.69 -6.88
N LEU A 398 11.34 -34.71 -7.49
CA LEU A 398 11.22 -34.97 -8.93
C LEU A 398 9.95 -35.76 -9.30
N VAL A 399 9.21 -36.28 -8.33
CA VAL A 399 7.89 -36.91 -8.47
C VAL A 399 7.08 -36.65 -7.21
#